data_AF-A0A4V4NDG6-F1
#
_entry.id   AF-A0A4V4NDG6-F1
#
_cell.length_a   1.000
_cell.length_b   1.000
_cell.length_c   1.000
_cell.angle_alpha   90.00
_cell.angle_beta   90.00
_cell.angle_gamma   90.00
#
_symmetry.space_group_name_H-M   'P 1'
#
loop_
_entity.id
_entity.type
_entity.pdbx_description
1 polymer ?
#
loop_
_entity_poly.entity_id
_entity_poly.type
_entity_poly.pdbx_seq_one_letter_code
_entity_poly.pdbx_strand_id
1 'polypeptide(L)'
;MSRRAFASWLRSGALSVPSTRVASAARQAQRPSPTSQWRRFASNTTHRQRPILLTAGAGFLTIAVLLGLNPFPRLTLLSQNTVEQRPSSTTATCHPPELPAEWPQYRLSEIKLHDGTSERPWIIYKTSVYDITDWVAAHPGGDIILRATGGAVEPYWDIFSIHRQQIDSVLAILEGYKIGEVDAADLSLLLSRGSAEDGVDDPFAQDPPRDPRLRTLTERPRNAETPAEGLGTFVTPLGLFYVRNHMWVPVVGEEDADAHAVTIETPDGEERVYTLRELRTRFATHKVTATLQCAGNRRRDMTTHAARTNGLQWAAGAISTAEWEGVLLRDVLADATCNEMNIANMPPSARHVHLVGLEAYAASIPIAKALDPLGDVLLAFRMNGEPLPRDHGYPLRAVVPGNVAARSVKWLRRIALSDEESPSQWQRRDYKAFCPGEGPEPDWDSAPAIQEMPVTSAITAAGVESPGGATGREGRVKAEGYAYSGGGREVVRVDVSTDGGRTWKAAELIADKGVGKKAWCWKRWRYEGPVADEGKVGEDGVRLVVKATDEAYNTQPESHESIYNVRGNLATAWHRVHVAADETQPSWRRGGATHPHLGRQ
;
A
#
# COMPACT_ATOMS: atom_id res chain seq x y z
N MET A 1 10.67 -36.91 -58.32
CA MET A 1 10.22 -35.84 -59.24
C MET A 1 10.51 -34.51 -58.52
N SER A 2 11.30 -33.55 -59.03
CA SER A 2 11.15 -32.70 -60.25
C SER A 2 10.04 -31.66 -60.05
N ARG A 3 10.20 -30.33 -60.23
CA ARG A 3 11.10 -29.51 -61.10
C ARG A 3 11.62 -28.25 -60.33
N ARG A 4 12.90 -27.80 -60.46
CA ARG A 4 13.52 -26.80 -61.41
C ARG A 4 12.94 -25.36 -61.31
N ALA A 5 13.69 -24.24 -61.49
CA ALA A 5 15.01 -24.04 -62.12
C ALA A 5 15.82 -22.81 -61.59
N PHE A 6 17.15 -22.81 -61.82
CA PHE A 6 18.08 -21.76 -62.35
C PHE A 6 17.72 -20.26 -62.16
N ALA A 7 18.63 -19.30 -61.87
CA ALA A 7 20.08 -19.25 -61.54
C ALA A 7 20.41 -17.85 -60.92
N SER A 8 21.61 -17.22 -60.81
CA SER A 8 23.00 -17.41 -61.30
C SER A 8 24.02 -16.55 -60.50
N TRP A 9 25.26 -17.06 -60.29
CA TRP A 9 26.59 -16.44 -60.58
C TRP A 9 26.67 -14.89 -60.76
N LEU A 10 27.54 -14.07 -60.13
CA LEU A 10 29.03 -14.08 -59.89
C LEU A 10 29.44 -12.90 -58.93
N ARG A 11 30.64 -12.75 -58.29
CA ARG A 11 31.79 -13.62 -57.94
C ARG A 11 32.67 -12.99 -56.82
N SER A 12 33.31 -13.85 -56.00
CA SER A 12 34.66 -13.75 -55.36
C SER A 12 35.18 -12.48 -54.68
N GLY A 13 35.75 -12.65 -53.47
CA GLY A 13 36.59 -11.63 -52.81
C GLY A 13 37.27 -12.09 -51.50
N ALA A 14 37.76 -13.33 -51.41
CA ALA A 14 38.44 -13.83 -50.21
C ALA A 14 39.97 -13.69 -50.32
N LEU A 15 40.66 -13.27 -49.24
CA LEU A 15 42.03 -13.71 -48.91
C LEU A 15 42.50 -13.32 -47.49
N SER A 16 43.11 -14.31 -46.81
CA SER A 16 44.20 -14.26 -45.81
C SER A 16 44.33 -13.12 -44.76
N VAL A 17 44.39 -13.57 -43.50
CA VAL A 17 45.00 -12.91 -42.33
C VAL A 17 46.49 -12.59 -42.57
N PRO A 18 47.02 -11.52 -41.95
CA PRO A 18 48.24 -11.67 -41.15
C PRO A 18 48.08 -11.10 -39.73
N SER A 19 48.71 -11.77 -38.76
CA SER A 19 48.78 -11.31 -37.37
C SER A 19 50.12 -10.62 -37.09
N THR A 20 50.11 -9.54 -36.33
CA THR A 20 51.32 -8.94 -35.75
C THR A 20 51.06 -8.51 -34.31
N ARG A 21 51.98 -8.89 -33.42
CA ARG A 21 52.01 -8.43 -32.03
C ARG A 21 52.68 -7.05 -31.97
N VAL A 22 52.22 -6.20 -31.07
CA VAL A 22 53.05 -5.18 -30.42
C VAL A 22 52.97 -5.42 -28.91
N ALA A 23 54.07 -5.23 -28.20
CA ALA A 23 54.22 -5.67 -26.81
C ALA A 23 54.37 -4.50 -25.82
N SER A 24 53.98 -4.77 -24.58
CA SER A 24 54.52 -4.22 -23.33
C SER A 24 54.82 -2.70 -23.23
N ALA A 25 54.09 -2.04 -22.33
CA ALA A 25 54.68 -1.05 -21.44
C ALA A 25 54.01 -1.11 -20.07
N ALA A 26 54.56 -1.89 -19.15
CA ALA A 26 54.21 -1.79 -17.73
C ALA A 26 54.99 -0.63 -17.10
N ARG A 27 54.33 0.22 -16.31
CA ARG A 27 55.01 1.10 -15.33
C ARG A 27 54.31 1.04 -13.98
N GLN A 28 55.13 0.98 -12.95
CA GLN A 28 54.77 0.71 -11.56
C GLN A 28 55.29 1.85 -10.70
N ALA A 29 54.38 2.62 -10.10
CA ALA A 29 54.64 3.61 -9.06
C ALA A 29 53.33 3.71 -8.24
N GLN A 30 53.25 3.12 -7.05
CA GLN A 30 53.76 3.60 -5.76
C GLN A 30 52.98 4.81 -5.21
N ARG A 31 52.64 4.73 -3.91
CA ARG A 31 51.85 5.71 -3.15
C ARG A 31 52.65 7.02 -2.99
N PRO A 32 51.95 8.14 -2.70
CA PRO A 32 51.87 8.51 -1.29
C PRO A 32 50.47 8.97 -0.82
N SER A 33 50.22 8.75 0.47
CA SER A 33 49.41 9.63 1.33
C SER A 33 50.43 10.39 2.24
N PRO A 34 50.12 11.55 2.88
CA PRO A 34 48.95 11.70 3.75
C PRO A 34 48.26 13.09 3.86
N THR A 35 47.05 13.06 4.46
CA THR A 35 46.42 14.07 5.35
C THR A 35 46.12 15.53 4.92
N SER A 36 44.83 15.87 5.09
CA SER A 36 44.26 17.21 5.38
C SER A 36 44.24 18.23 4.22
N GLN A 37 43.25 19.12 4.07
CA GLN A 37 42.19 19.57 4.98
C GLN A 37 40.82 19.69 4.27
N TRP A 38 39.71 19.48 4.98
CA TRP A 38 38.35 19.77 4.48
C TRP A 38 38.02 21.26 4.62
N ARG A 39 37.79 21.97 3.51
CA ARG A 39 37.16 23.30 3.53
C ARG A 39 35.64 23.17 3.41
N ARG A 40 34.91 23.44 4.49
CA ARG A 40 33.47 23.73 4.41
C ARG A 40 33.28 25.20 4.02
N PHE A 41 32.34 25.48 3.11
CA PHE A 41 31.72 26.79 3.05
C PHE A 41 30.72 26.92 4.21
N ALA A 42 30.79 28.03 4.94
CA ALA A 42 29.78 28.48 5.90
C ALA A 42 29.78 30.01 5.87
N SER A 43 28.60 30.64 5.89
CA SER A 43 28.43 32.08 5.78
C SER A 43 28.67 32.81 7.11
N ASN A 44 29.04 34.10 7.02
CA ASN A 44 29.31 34.94 8.17
C ASN A 44 28.05 35.35 8.94
N THR A 45 28.11 35.29 10.27
CA THR A 45 27.45 36.25 11.18
C THR A 45 28.31 36.44 12.43
N THR A 46 28.19 37.60 13.08
CA THR A 46 29.29 38.17 13.90
C THR A 46 29.19 37.95 15.42
N HIS A 47 30.38 37.94 16.06
CA HIS A 47 30.60 37.82 17.50
C HIS A 47 29.81 38.80 18.41
N ARG A 48 29.46 38.31 19.60
CA ARG A 48 29.91 38.87 20.90
C ARG A 48 30.15 37.73 21.90
N GLN A 49 30.69 38.01 23.10
CA GLN A 49 31.46 37.01 23.88
C GLN A 49 31.01 36.81 25.35
N ARG A 50 30.97 35.53 25.77
CA ARG A 50 31.54 34.95 27.04
C ARG A 50 30.96 35.36 28.42
N PRO A 51 31.29 34.64 29.53
CA PRO A 51 31.88 33.28 29.67
C PRO A 51 31.23 32.37 30.77
N ILE A 52 31.80 31.17 30.96
CA ILE A 52 31.69 30.22 32.12
C ILE A 52 30.29 29.65 32.49
N LEU A 53 30.14 28.50 33.16
CA LEU A 53 31.11 27.61 33.83
C LEU A 53 30.78 26.11 33.61
N LEU A 54 31.76 25.22 33.75
CA LEU A 54 31.62 23.75 33.65
C LEU A 54 31.87 23.08 35.02
N THR A 55 30.92 22.27 35.50
CA THR A 55 31.13 21.36 36.65
C THR A 55 30.41 20.04 36.41
N ALA A 56 31.16 18.93 36.46
CA ALA A 56 30.59 17.58 36.51
C ALA A 56 30.39 17.13 37.97
N GLY A 57 29.40 16.28 38.21
CA GLY A 57 29.17 15.65 39.51
C GLY A 57 28.27 14.43 39.38
N ALA A 58 28.74 13.28 39.84
CA ALA A 58 27.96 12.03 39.91
C ALA A 58 27.55 11.76 41.37
N GLY A 59 26.37 11.18 41.61
CA GLY A 59 25.91 10.96 42.99
C GLY A 59 24.60 10.20 43.16
N PHE A 60 24.69 8.86 43.12
CA PHE A 60 23.88 7.87 43.86
C PHE A 60 22.34 7.78 43.76
N LEU A 61 21.88 6.52 43.91
CA LEU A 61 20.50 6.13 44.20
C LEU A 61 20.06 6.56 45.60
N THR A 62 18.77 6.84 45.77
CA THR A 62 18.00 6.31 46.90
C THR A 62 16.54 6.06 46.51
N ILE A 63 15.94 4.98 47.02
CA ILE A 63 14.52 4.67 46.87
C ILE A 63 13.80 5.07 48.16
N ALA A 64 12.69 5.80 48.05
CA ALA A 64 11.73 5.98 49.13
C ALA A 64 10.31 6.11 48.55
N VAL A 65 9.41 5.24 49.01
CA VAL A 65 7.96 5.31 48.73
C VAL A 65 7.27 5.64 50.05
N LEU A 66 6.39 6.64 50.06
CA LEU A 66 5.18 6.67 50.89
C LEU A 66 4.21 7.77 50.46
N LEU A 67 3.00 7.74 51.02
CA LEU A 67 1.80 8.41 50.52
C LEU A 67 1.51 9.75 51.24
N GLY A 68 0.95 10.70 50.49
CA GLY A 68 -0.32 11.32 50.91
C GLY A 68 -0.34 12.76 51.42
N LEU A 69 -1.14 13.57 50.70
CA LEU A 69 -1.87 14.77 51.14
C LEU A 69 -1.15 16.15 51.12
N ASN A 70 -2.00 17.18 50.98
CA ASN A 70 -1.77 18.58 50.57
C ASN A 70 -1.78 19.52 51.82
N PRO A 71 -1.45 20.84 51.78
CA PRO A 71 -1.91 21.82 50.76
C PRO A 71 -0.96 22.97 50.31
N PHE A 72 -1.28 23.52 49.13
CA PHE A 72 -1.29 24.94 48.67
C PHE A 72 -0.63 26.07 49.51
N PRO A 73 0.02 27.08 48.86
CA PRO A 73 -0.72 28.07 48.04
C PRO A 73 -0.08 28.55 46.72
N ARG A 74 -0.88 29.26 45.90
CA ARG A 74 -0.43 30.11 44.77
C ARG A 74 -0.65 31.59 45.12
N LEU A 75 0.21 32.47 44.63
CA LEU A 75 0.07 33.93 44.76
C LEU A 75 -0.19 34.57 43.38
N THR A 76 -0.98 35.65 43.35
CA THR A 76 -1.29 36.46 42.16
C THR A 76 -0.64 37.83 42.23
N LEU A 77 -0.32 38.42 41.09
CA LEU A 77 -0.23 39.87 40.92
C LEU A 77 -0.42 40.28 39.45
N LEU A 78 -0.69 41.58 39.25
CA LEU A 78 -1.41 42.13 38.10
C LEU A 78 -0.49 42.65 36.99
N SER A 79 -1.05 42.76 35.78
CA SER A 79 -0.72 43.82 34.83
C SER A 79 -2.03 44.39 34.27
N GLN A 80 -2.06 45.69 33.98
CA GLN A 80 -3.26 46.42 33.56
C GLN A 80 -3.17 46.81 32.08
N ASN A 81 -4.30 46.82 31.38
CA ASN A 81 -4.71 47.95 30.55
C ASN A 81 -6.20 47.88 30.19
N THR A 82 -6.75 49.01 29.78
CA THR A 82 -8.20 49.26 29.62
C THR A 82 -8.82 48.59 28.40
N VAL A 83 -10.10 48.22 28.52
CA VAL A 83 -10.97 47.79 27.42
C VAL A 83 -12.12 48.80 27.29
N GLU A 84 -12.28 49.36 26.10
CA GLU A 84 -13.43 50.18 25.74
C GLU A 84 -14.57 49.29 25.19
N GLN A 85 -15.82 49.67 25.41
CA GLN A 85 -16.94 48.72 25.38
C GLN A 85 -17.35 48.27 23.96
N ARG A 86 -17.70 46.98 23.85
CA ARG A 86 -18.56 46.44 22.78
C ARG A 86 -19.88 45.93 23.38
N PRO A 87 -20.99 45.89 22.61
CA PRO A 87 -22.29 45.44 23.11
C PRO A 87 -22.27 44.00 23.61
N SER A 88 -23.11 43.70 24.61
CA SER A 88 -23.26 42.37 25.19
C SER A 88 -23.84 41.36 24.18
N SER A 89 -23.03 40.40 23.76
CA SER A 89 -23.51 39.19 23.08
C SER A 89 -24.30 38.32 24.07
N THR A 90 -25.58 38.10 23.81
CA THR A 90 -26.41 37.17 24.59
C THR A 90 -25.77 35.78 24.59
N THR A 91 -25.60 35.18 25.78
CA THR A 91 -25.10 33.80 25.90
C THR A 91 -26.17 32.82 25.42
N ALA A 92 -26.10 32.43 24.15
CA ALA A 92 -26.86 31.30 23.66
C ALA A 92 -26.38 30.02 24.34
N THR A 93 -27.21 29.42 25.20
CA THR A 93 -26.97 28.10 25.74
C THR A 93 -27.09 27.09 24.60
N CYS A 94 -25.99 26.42 24.25
CA CYS A 94 -26.02 25.32 23.30
C CYS A 94 -26.65 24.09 23.99
N HIS A 95 -27.97 24.02 23.97
CA HIS A 95 -28.69 22.79 24.26
C HIS A 95 -28.38 21.78 23.15
N PRO A 96 -28.18 20.48 23.45
CA PRO A 96 -28.32 19.46 22.41
C PRO A 96 -29.76 19.55 21.85
N PRO A 97 -29.97 19.26 20.56
CA PRO A 97 -31.32 19.28 19.99
C PRO A 97 -32.22 18.32 20.77
N GLU A 98 -33.37 18.81 21.25
CA GLU A 98 -34.39 17.94 21.83
C GLU A 98 -34.90 17.01 20.73
N LEU A 99 -34.72 15.70 20.93
CA LEU A 99 -35.25 14.69 20.02
C LEU A 99 -36.77 14.83 19.97
N PRO A 100 -37.40 14.80 18.77
CA PRO A 100 -38.83 15.00 18.65
C PRO A 100 -39.59 13.88 19.37
N ALA A 101 -40.67 14.24 20.05
CA ALA A 101 -41.48 13.28 20.83
C ALA A 101 -42.07 12.16 19.95
N GLU A 102 -42.38 12.46 18.69
CA GLU A 102 -42.71 11.51 17.63
C GLU A 102 -41.99 11.93 16.34
N TRP A 103 -41.46 10.97 15.58
CA TRP A 103 -40.77 11.23 14.31
C TRP A 103 -41.77 11.43 13.16
N PRO A 104 -41.53 12.37 12.22
CA PRO A 104 -42.34 12.51 11.01
C PRO A 104 -42.47 11.19 10.24
N GLN A 105 -43.65 10.97 9.65
CA GLN A 105 -43.98 9.75 8.91
C GLN A 105 -44.03 10.05 7.42
N TYR A 106 -43.23 9.33 6.62
CA TYR A 106 -43.10 9.54 5.18
C TYR A 106 -43.60 8.33 4.38
N ARG A 107 -44.16 8.58 3.20
CA ARG A 107 -44.61 7.50 2.28
C ARG A 107 -43.48 6.99 1.40
N LEU A 108 -43.51 5.72 1.02
CA LEU A 108 -42.55 5.17 0.04
C LEU A 108 -42.65 5.87 -1.32
N SER A 109 -43.84 6.36 -1.69
CA SER A 109 -44.05 7.18 -2.90
C SER A 109 -43.44 8.58 -2.81
N GLU A 110 -43.32 9.13 -1.61
CA GLU A 110 -42.69 10.42 -1.31
C GLU A 110 -41.17 10.26 -1.23
N ILE A 111 -40.68 9.29 -0.45
CA ILE A 111 -39.25 8.96 -0.33
C ILE A 111 -38.65 8.65 -1.71
N LYS A 112 -39.40 8.02 -2.62
CA LYS A 112 -38.95 7.76 -4.00
C LYS A 112 -38.71 9.02 -4.85
N LEU A 113 -39.19 10.20 -4.44
CA LEU A 113 -38.85 11.49 -5.07
C LEU A 113 -37.47 12.01 -4.63
N HIS A 114 -36.90 11.42 -3.59
CA HIS A 114 -35.59 11.72 -3.02
C HIS A 114 -34.53 10.72 -3.50
N ASP A 115 -34.52 10.46 -4.80
CA ASP A 115 -33.57 9.57 -5.48
C ASP A 115 -32.19 10.22 -5.73
N GLY A 116 -31.32 9.51 -6.45
CA GLY A 116 -29.94 9.93 -6.71
C GLY A 116 -29.78 11.15 -7.63
N THR A 117 -30.88 11.70 -8.15
CA THR A 117 -30.93 12.94 -8.94
C THR A 117 -31.52 14.12 -8.18
N SER A 118 -32.03 13.89 -6.96
CA SER A 118 -32.60 14.93 -6.10
C SER A 118 -31.52 15.81 -5.44
N GLU A 119 -31.83 17.08 -5.19
CA GLU A 119 -31.00 17.96 -4.35
C GLU A 119 -30.95 17.49 -2.88
N ARG A 120 -31.89 16.64 -2.46
CA ARG A 120 -31.93 16.03 -1.12
C ARG A 120 -32.11 14.51 -1.19
N PRO A 121 -31.04 13.74 -1.47
CA PRO A 121 -31.10 12.28 -1.51
C PRO A 121 -31.44 11.65 -0.16
N TRP A 122 -32.48 10.81 -0.11
CA TRP A 122 -32.91 10.11 1.12
C TRP A 122 -32.73 8.60 1.00
N ILE A 123 -32.47 7.93 2.12
CA ILE A 123 -32.39 6.47 2.23
C ILE A 123 -33.26 5.94 3.37
N ILE A 124 -33.65 4.67 3.28
CA ILE A 124 -34.35 3.92 4.32
C ILE A 124 -33.41 2.87 4.91
N TYR A 125 -33.44 2.72 6.24
CA TYR A 125 -32.90 1.55 6.93
C TYR A 125 -33.89 1.07 8.01
N LYS A 126 -34.24 -0.22 7.96
CA LYS A 126 -35.34 -0.89 8.68
C LYS A 126 -36.70 -0.25 8.47
N THR A 127 -36.95 0.85 9.18
CA THR A 127 -38.19 1.65 9.17
C THR A 127 -37.91 3.15 9.28
N SER A 128 -36.65 3.55 9.47
CA SER A 128 -36.24 4.95 9.62
C SER A 128 -35.80 5.54 8.29
N VAL A 129 -36.08 6.82 8.10
CA VAL A 129 -35.77 7.61 6.89
C VAL A 129 -34.69 8.63 7.24
N TYR A 130 -33.67 8.70 6.39
CA TYR A 130 -32.46 9.49 6.62
C TYR A 130 -32.16 10.37 5.41
N ASP A 131 -31.83 11.64 5.65
CA ASP A 131 -31.39 12.57 4.61
C ASP A 131 -29.86 12.61 4.61
N ILE A 132 -29.25 12.07 3.55
CA ILE A 132 -27.80 11.90 3.48
C ILE A 132 -27.08 12.99 2.68
N THR A 133 -27.77 14.09 2.35
CA THR A 133 -27.23 15.17 1.48
C THR A 133 -25.80 15.58 1.87
N ASP A 134 -25.59 15.95 3.14
CA ASP A 134 -24.27 16.40 3.65
C ASP A 134 -23.26 15.25 3.82
N TRP A 135 -23.70 13.99 3.73
CA TRP A 135 -22.86 12.80 3.87
C TRP A 135 -22.34 12.24 2.53
N VAL A 136 -23.00 12.52 1.39
CA VAL A 136 -22.63 11.93 0.08
C VAL A 136 -21.15 12.14 -0.26
N ALA A 137 -20.65 13.36 -0.05
CA ALA A 137 -19.25 13.72 -0.33
C ALA A 137 -18.23 13.05 0.61
N ALA A 138 -18.64 12.65 1.82
CA ALA A 138 -17.83 11.97 2.82
C ALA A 138 -17.97 10.43 2.75
N HIS A 139 -18.96 9.91 2.01
CA HIS A 139 -19.29 8.50 1.97
C HIS A 139 -18.10 7.64 1.47
N PRO A 140 -17.80 6.50 2.13
CA PRO A 140 -16.83 5.50 1.71
C PRO A 140 -16.75 5.11 0.22
N GLY A 141 -17.83 5.18 -0.54
CA GLY A 141 -17.84 4.93 -1.99
C GLY A 141 -18.17 6.16 -2.86
N GLY A 142 -18.18 7.37 -2.28
CA GLY A 142 -18.70 8.58 -2.91
C GLY A 142 -20.11 8.38 -3.48
N ASP A 143 -20.35 8.96 -4.65
CA ASP A 143 -21.60 8.98 -5.44
C ASP A 143 -22.27 7.59 -5.62
N ILE A 144 -21.56 6.48 -5.40
CA ILE A 144 -22.12 5.12 -5.45
C ILE A 144 -23.29 4.95 -4.48
N ILE A 145 -23.35 5.72 -3.38
CA ILE A 145 -24.51 5.73 -2.45
C ILE A 145 -25.81 6.21 -3.09
N LEU A 146 -25.73 7.05 -4.14
CA LEU A 146 -26.88 7.56 -4.89
C LEU A 146 -27.60 6.47 -5.73
N ARG A 147 -27.12 5.22 -5.70
CA ARG A 147 -27.86 4.05 -6.18
C ARG A 147 -28.90 3.54 -5.18
N ALA A 148 -28.68 3.77 -3.89
CA ALA A 148 -29.55 3.28 -2.81
C ALA A 148 -30.62 4.30 -2.38
N THR A 149 -30.52 5.53 -2.86
CA THR A 149 -31.41 6.64 -2.54
C THR A 149 -32.78 6.51 -3.21
N GLY A 150 -33.82 6.98 -2.54
CA GLY A 150 -35.22 6.71 -2.88
C GLY A 150 -35.70 5.31 -2.48
N GLY A 151 -34.93 4.57 -1.67
CA GLY A 151 -35.21 3.18 -1.30
C GLY A 151 -34.45 2.69 -0.06
N ALA A 152 -34.48 1.36 0.14
CA ALA A 152 -33.86 0.69 1.29
C ALA A 152 -32.40 0.29 1.02
N VAL A 153 -31.52 0.45 2.01
CA VAL A 153 -30.08 0.16 1.87
C VAL A 153 -29.72 -1.30 2.12
N GLU A 154 -30.57 -2.09 2.77
CA GLU A 154 -30.25 -3.47 3.15
C GLU A 154 -29.82 -4.37 1.98
N PRO A 155 -30.48 -4.37 0.80
CA PRO A 155 -30.00 -5.14 -0.35
C PRO A 155 -28.59 -4.74 -0.79
N TYR A 156 -28.27 -3.45 -0.72
CA TYR A 156 -26.92 -2.94 -0.98
C TYR A 156 -25.93 -3.33 0.13
N TRP A 157 -26.36 -3.44 1.39
CA TRP A 157 -25.50 -3.87 2.50
C TRP A 157 -25.24 -5.39 2.53
N ASP A 158 -26.11 -6.19 1.91
CA ASP A 158 -25.87 -7.62 1.68
C ASP A 158 -24.84 -7.86 0.57
N ILE A 159 -24.85 -7.03 -0.48
CA ILE A 159 -23.81 -6.98 -1.52
C ILE A 159 -22.50 -6.41 -0.95
N PHE A 160 -22.56 -5.23 -0.34
CA PHE A 160 -21.45 -4.50 0.27
C PHE A 160 -21.37 -4.78 1.77
N SER A 161 -21.05 -6.03 2.13
CA SER A 161 -20.99 -6.51 3.52
C SER A 161 -20.08 -5.72 4.48
N ILE A 162 -19.23 -4.82 3.98
CA ILE A 162 -18.41 -3.89 4.79
C ILE A 162 -19.25 -3.04 5.75
N HIS A 163 -20.49 -2.68 5.37
CA HIS A 163 -21.43 -1.96 6.23
C HIS A 163 -21.85 -2.82 7.43
N ARG A 164 -22.10 -4.12 7.20
CA ARG A 164 -22.41 -5.09 8.26
C ARG A 164 -21.19 -5.43 9.13
N GLN A 165 -19.97 -5.39 8.57
CA GLN A 165 -18.71 -5.65 9.30
C GLN A 165 -18.32 -4.52 10.28
N GLN A 166 -18.83 -3.31 10.07
CA GLN A 166 -18.56 -2.12 10.90
C GLN A 166 -19.87 -1.49 11.42
N ILE A 167 -20.91 -2.32 11.59
CA ILE A 167 -22.31 -1.90 11.74
C ILE A 167 -22.51 -0.85 12.85
N ASP A 168 -21.88 -0.99 14.00
CA ASP A 168 -22.07 -0.07 15.13
C ASP A 168 -21.64 1.36 14.75
N SER A 169 -20.51 1.52 14.06
CA SER A 169 -20.03 2.81 13.56
C SER A 169 -20.85 3.35 12.38
N VAL A 170 -21.36 2.47 11.51
CA VAL A 170 -22.22 2.86 10.39
C VAL A 170 -23.56 3.38 10.91
N LEU A 171 -24.13 2.73 11.93
CA LEU A 171 -25.38 3.17 12.57
C LEU A 171 -25.17 4.45 13.39
N ALA A 172 -24.03 4.61 14.09
CA ALA A 172 -23.72 5.84 14.82
C ALA A 172 -23.59 7.07 13.91
N ILE A 173 -23.05 6.89 12.69
CA ILE A 173 -23.06 7.93 11.65
C ILE A 173 -24.49 8.15 11.14
N LEU A 174 -25.18 7.07 10.76
CA LEU A 174 -26.49 7.13 10.10
C LEU A 174 -27.57 7.80 10.99
N GLU A 175 -27.58 7.54 12.30
CA GLU A 175 -28.57 8.14 13.22
C GLU A 175 -28.48 9.67 13.26
N GLY A 176 -27.30 10.25 13.03
CA GLY A 176 -27.10 11.70 12.90
C GLY A 176 -27.80 12.34 11.69
N TYR A 177 -28.28 11.53 10.74
CA TYR A 177 -28.98 11.95 9.52
C TYR A 177 -30.48 11.60 9.53
N LYS A 178 -31.03 11.11 10.67
CA LYS A 178 -32.43 10.69 10.75
C LYS A 178 -33.38 11.89 10.65
N ILE A 179 -34.34 11.81 9.73
CA ILE A 179 -35.38 12.83 9.53
C ILE A 179 -36.80 12.33 9.84
N GLY A 180 -36.99 11.01 9.95
CA GLY A 180 -38.28 10.44 10.30
C GLY A 180 -38.34 8.92 10.17
N GLU A 181 -39.54 8.38 9.98
CA GLU A 181 -39.82 6.96 9.79
C GLU A 181 -40.82 6.73 8.64
N VAL A 182 -40.91 5.48 8.17
CA VAL A 182 -41.81 5.08 7.07
C VAL A 182 -43.20 4.81 7.62
N ASP A 183 -44.21 5.43 7.01
CA ASP A 183 -45.61 5.33 7.42
C ASP A 183 -46.09 3.88 7.59
N ALA A 184 -46.80 3.63 8.70
CA ALA A 184 -47.28 2.32 9.12
C ALA A 184 -48.02 1.50 8.04
N ALA A 185 -48.74 2.16 7.12
CA ALA A 185 -49.44 1.47 6.04
C ALA A 185 -48.51 1.01 4.89
N ASP A 186 -47.35 1.64 4.74
CA ASP A 186 -46.35 1.28 3.73
C ASP A 186 -45.33 0.24 4.25
N LEU A 187 -45.23 0.04 5.57
CA LEU A 187 -44.32 -0.94 6.20
C LEU A 187 -44.49 -2.37 5.67
N SER A 188 -45.71 -2.76 5.31
CA SER A 188 -45.98 -4.07 4.71
C SER A 188 -45.27 -4.26 3.36
N LEU A 189 -45.25 -3.21 2.53
CA LEU A 189 -44.57 -3.18 1.23
C LEU A 189 -43.05 -3.12 1.41
N LEU A 190 -42.58 -2.35 2.38
CA LEU A 190 -41.15 -2.24 2.73
C LEU A 190 -40.59 -3.60 3.17
N LEU A 191 -41.32 -4.32 4.04
CA LEU A 191 -40.90 -5.63 4.54
C LEU A 191 -41.09 -6.75 3.51
N SER A 192 -42.06 -6.65 2.59
CA SER A 192 -42.22 -7.63 1.50
C SER A 192 -41.18 -7.50 0.39
N ARG A 193 -40.45 -6.38 0.30
CA ARG A 193 -39.37 -6.16 -0.69
C ARG A 193 -38.14 -7.04 -0.50
N GLY A 194 -38.10 -7.91 0.52
CA GLY A 194 -37.08 -8.94 0.70
C GLY A 194 -37.05 -10.05 -0.36
N SER A 195 -37.96 -10.06 -1.35
CA SER A 195 -37.96 -11.05 -2.43
C SER A 195 -38.03 -10.45 -3.86
N ALA A 196 -36.84 -10.33 -4.46
CA ALA A 196 -36.54 -10.58 -5.88
C ALA A 196 -37.06 -9.67 -7.02
N GLU A 197 -37.98 -8.71 -6.83
CA GLU A 197 -38.52 -7.94 -7.98
C GLU A 197 -37.94 -6.53 -8.22
N ASP A 198 -37.48 -5.78 -7.20
CA ASP A 198 -36.65 -4.57 -7.41
C ASP A 198 -35.17 -5.01 -7.48
N GLY A 199 -34.76 -5.50 -8.65
CA GLY A 199 -33.45 -6.11 -8.87
C GLY A 199 -32.28 -5.12 -8.76
N VAL A 200 -31.57 -5.13 -7.63
CA VAL A 200 -30.27 -4.45 -7.50
C VAL A 200 -29.24 -5.14 -8.38
N ASP A 201 -28.68 -4.40 -9.33
CA ASP A 201 -27.52 -4.80 -10.13
C ASP A 201 -26.33 -5.13 -9.21
N ASP A 202 -25.97 -6.41 -9.12
CA ASP A 202 -24.84 -6.90 -8.36
C ASP A 202 -23.54 -6.56 -9.12
N PRO A 203 -22.78 -5.54 -8.69
CA PRO A 203 -21.63 -5.08 -9.47
C PRO A 203 -20.47 -6.09 -9.43
N PHE A 204 -20.52 -7.06 -8.51
CA PHE A 204 -19.60 -8.20 -8.44
C PHE A 204 -20.06 -9.40 -9.30
N ALA A 205 -21.16 -9.30 -10.05
CA ALA A 205 -21.56 -10.34 -11.01
C ALA A 205 -20.62 -10.37 -12.24
N GLN A 206 -20.02 -9.22 -12.58
CA GLN A 206 -19.09 -9.08 -13.71
C GLN A 206 -17.61 -9.03 -13.28
N ASP A 207 -17.31 -9.36 -12.03
CA ASP A 207 -15.95 -9.53 -11.52
C ASP A 207 -15.23 -10.65 -12.29
N PRO A 208 -13.92 -10.52 -12.62
CA PRO A 208 -13.20 -11.54 -13.39
C PRO A 208 -13.04 -12.86 -12.60
N PRO A 209 -12.81 -14.00 -13.28
CA PRO A 209 -12.33 -15.23 -12.64
C PRO A 209 -10.89 -15.06 -12.13
N ARG A 210 -10.51 -15.81 -11.09
CA ARG A 210 -9.18 -15.76 -10.45
C ARG A 210 -8.56 -17.16 -10.36
N ASP A 211 -7.23 -17.21 -10.26
CA ASP A 211 -6.50 -18.45 -10.02
C ASP A 211 -6.90 -19.07 -8.66
N PRO A 212 -7.30 -20.35 -8.59
CA PRO A 212 -7.73 -20.99 -7.35
C PRO A 212 -6.61 -21.22 -6.34
N ARG A 213 -5.33 -21.00 -6.71
CA ARG A 213 -4.17 -21.08 -5.80
C ARG A 213 -3.98 -19.81 -4.98
N LEU A 214 -4.62 -18.69 -5.34
CA LEU A 214 -4.63 -17.47 -4.53
C LEU A 214 -5.35 -17.73 -3.20
N ARG A 215 -4.76 -17.26 -2.10
CA ARG A 215 -5.30 -17.47 -0.75
C ARG A 215 -6.40 -16.44 -0.46
N THR A 216 -7.65 -16.74 -0.82
CA THR A 216 -8.77 -15.81 -0.61
C THR A 216 -8.98 -15.47 0.87
N LEU A 217 -9.18 -14.19 1.16
CA LEU A 217 -9.64 -13.66 2.45
C LEU A 217 -11.10 -13.18 2.38
N THR A 218 -11.51 -12.58 1.26
CA THR A 218 -12.91 -12.25 0.96
C THR A 218 -13.22 -12.46 -0.52
N GLU A 219 -14.43 -12.94 -0.83
CA GLU A 219 -14.91 -13.08 -2.21
C GLU A 219 -15.44 -11.77 -2.79
N ARG A 220 -16.22 -11.02 -1.99
CA ARG A 220 -16.87 -9.76 -2.40
C ARG A 220 -16.65 -8.68 -1.32
N PRO A 221 -15.90 -7.60 -1.61
CA PRO A 221 -14.97 -7.45 -2.74
C PRO A 221 -13.84 -8.50 -2.69
N ARG A 222 -13.31 -8.90 -3.86
CA ARG A 222 -12.23 -9.91 -3.91
C ARG A 222 -10.96 -9.40 -3.23
N ASN A 223 -10.47 -10.14 -2.24
CA ASN A 223 -9.16 -9.93 -1.63
C ASN A 223 -8.49 -11.29 -1.41
N ALA A 224 -7.28 -11.48 -1.96
CA ALA A 224 -6.58 -12.76 -1.92
C ALA A 224 -5.05 -12.62 -1.96
N GLU A 225 -4.34 -13.43 -1.18
CA GLU A 225 -2.88 -13.38 -1.04
C GLU A 225 -2.14 -14.25 -2.07
N THR A 226 -0.91 -13.85 -2.42
CA THR A 226 0.02 -14.67 -3.22
C THR A 226 0.50 -15.89 -2.41
N PRO A 227 0.41 -17.12 -2.95
CA PRO A 227 0.92 -18.32 -2.30
C PRO A 227 2.46 -18.42 -2.36
N ALA A 228 3.06 -19.27 -1.52
CA ALA A 228 4.51 -19.45 -1.39
C ALA A 228 5.24 -19.84 -2.70
N GLU A 229 4.53 -20.50 -3.63
CA GLU A 229 5.03 -20.77 -4.98
C GLU A 229 5.30 -19.46 -5.75
N GLY A 230 4.37 -18.51 -5.73
CA GLY A 230 4.49 -17.19 -6.36
C GLY A 230 5.46 -16.26 -5.63
N LEU A 231 5.44 -16.26 -4.29
CA LEU A 231 6.37 -15.45 -3.48
C LEU A 231 7.86 -15.83 -3.68
N GLY A 232 8.14 -17.05 -4.14
CA GLY A 232 9.51 -17.48 -4.45
C GLY A 232 10.04 -17.06 -5.81
N THR A 233 9.22 -16.47 -6.68
CA THR A 233 9.62 -15.97 -8.00
C THR A 233 10.07 -14.51 -7.90
N PHE A 234 11.03 -14.06 -8.72
CA PHE A 234 11.44 -12.65 -8.68
C PHE A 234 10.34 -11.72 -9.23
N VAL A 235 9.79 -12.08 -10.39
CA VAL A 235 8.58 -11.47 -10.96
C VAL A 235 7.43 -12.45 -10.75
N THR A 236 6.42 -12.03 -10.01
CA THR A 236 5.25 -12.83 -9.64
C THR A 236 4.38 -13.11 -10.87
N PRO A 237 4.03 -14.37 -11.18
CA PRO A 237 3.12 -14.71 -12.28
C PRO A 237 1.78 -13.97 -12.15
N LEU A 238 1.21 -13.52 -13.27
CA LEU A 238 0.02 -12.64 -13.27
C LEU A 238 -1.16 -13.21 -12.47
N GLY A 239 -1.51 -14.48 -12.69
CA GLY A 239 -2.59 -15.15 -11.93
C GLY A 239 -2.32 -15.34 -10.43
N LEU A 240 -1.08 -15.13 -9.97
CA LEU A 240 -0.69 -15.27 -8.56
C LEU A 240 -0.35 -13.93 -7.89
N PHE A 241 -0.39 -12.81 -8.61
CA PHE A 241 -0.15 -11.48 -8.03
C PHE A 241 -1.31 -11.13 -7.08
N TYR A 242 -1.02 -10.67 -5.86
CA TYR A 242 -2.05 -10.49 -4.83
C TYR A 242 -3.17 -9.52 -5.27
N VAL A 243 -4.42 -9.88 -4.96
CA VAL A 243 -5.60 -9.07 -5.30
C VAL A 243 -6.05 -8.32 -4.06
N ARG A 244 -6.16 -6.99 -4.14
CA ARG A 244 -6.84 -6.15 -3.14
C ARG A 244 -7.84 -5.24 -3.85
N ASN A 245 -9.13 -5.51 -3.66
CA ASN A 245 -10.23 -4.67 -4.13
C ASN A 245 -11.00 -4.09 -2.93
N HIS A 246 -11.39 -2.82 -3.02
CA HIS A 246 -12.30 -2.16 -2.06
C HIS A 246 -13.76 -2.25 -2.53
N MET A 247 -13.96 -2.09 -3.83
CA MET A 247 -15.25 -2.19 -4.53
C MET A 247 -15.18 -3.35 -5.54
N TRP A 248 -16.11 -3.38 -6.51
CA TRP A 248 -16.06 -4.32 -7.64
C TRP A 248 -14.89 -4.02 -8.59
N VAL A 249 -14.72 -4.86 -9.60
CA VAL A 249 -13.79 -4.64 -10.72
C VAL A 249 -14.54 -4.00 -11.89
N PRO A 250 -14.26 -2.73 -12.25
CA PRO A 250 -14.80 -2.10 -13.46
C PRO A 250 -14.72 -2.97 -14.73
N VAL A 251 -15.67 -2.71 -15.62
CA VAL A 251 -15.81 -3.36 -16.92
C VAL A 251 -15.49 -2.31 -17.98
N VAL A 252 -14.52 -2.63 -18.85
CA VAL A 252 -14.15 -1.84 -20.03
C VAL A 252 -13.91 -2.87 -21.12
N GLY A 253 -14.52 -2.70 -22.30
CA GLY A 253 -14.34 -3.60 -23.44
C GLY A 253 -12.90 -3.55 -23.98
N GLU A 254 -12.51 -4.57 -24.74
CA GLU A 254 -11.24 -4.52 -25.48
C GLU A 254 -11.33 -3.51 -26.65
N GLU A 255 -12.54 -3.35 -27.19
CA GLU A 255 -12.92 -2.33 -28.16
C GLU A 255 -12.86 -0.90 -27.60
N ASP A 256 -13.23 -0.72 -26.32
CA ASP A 256 -13.27 0.59 -25.65
C ASP A 256 -11.93 0.99 -25.04
N ALA A 257 -11.03 0.04 -24.80
CA ALA A 257 -9.78 0.27 -24.07
C ALA A 257 -8.87 1.33 -24.72
N ASP A 258 -8.89 1.46 -26.05
CA ASP A 258 -8.16 2.51 -26.77
C ASP A 258 -8.77 3.91 -26.57
N ALA A 259 -10.08 3.98 -26.33
CA ALA A 259 -10.84 5.19 -26.07
C ALA A 259 -10.94 5.55 -24.57
N HIS A 260 -10.63 4.62 -23.65
CA HIS A 260 -10.57 4.89 -22.21
C HIS A 260 -9.75 6.14 -21.93
N ALA A 261 -10.38 7.12 -21.26
CA ALA A 261 -9.82 8.44 -21.05
C ALA A 261 -9.42 8.68 -19.59
N VAL A 262 -8.35 9.45 -19.41
CA VAL A 262 -7.99 10.07 -18.13
C VAL A 262 -8.06 11.59 -18.26
N THR A 263 -8.84 12.24 -17.41
CA THR A 263 -8.87 13.69 -17.27
C THR A 263 -7.75 14.13 -16.32
N ILE A 264 -7.00 15.15 -16.69
CA ILE A 264 -6.02 15.84 -15.84
C ILE A 264 -6.52 17.25 -15.57
N GLU A 265 -6.80 17.54 -14.30
CA GLU A 265 -7.17 18.86 -13.78
C GLU A 265 -5.91 19.61 -13.32
N THR A 266 -5.66 20.78 -13.90
CA THR A 266 -4.50 21.64 -13.61
C THR A 266 -4.78 22.67 -12.51
N PRO A 267 -3.76 23.33 -11.92
CA PRO A 267 -3.92 24.13 -10.69
C PRO A 267 -4.61 25.49 -10.90
N ASP A 268 -5.07 25.74 -12.13
CA ASP A 268 -5.88 26.85 -12.62
C ASP A 268 -7.35 26.45 -12.86
N GLY A 269 -7.68 25.16 -12.74
CA GLY A 269 -9.01 24.61 -12.98
C GLY A 269 -9.28 24.18 -14.43
N GLU A 270 -8.30 24.23 -15.33
CA GLU A 270 -8.48 23.67 -16.68
C GLU A 270 -8.44 22.13 -16.67
N GLU A 271 -9.26 21.50 -17.51
CA GLU A 271 -9.26 20.05 -17.71
C GLU A 271 -8.64 19.67 -19.08
N ARG A 272 -7.68 18.75 -19.07
CA ARG A 272 -7.07 18.16 -20.27
C ARG A 272 -7.27 16.66 -20.29
N VAL A 273 -7.88 16.15 -21.36
CA VAL A 273 -8.27 14.75 -21.49
C VAL A 273 -7.27 14.00 -22.38
N TYR A 274 -6.88 12.80 -21.95
CA TYR A 274 -5.97 11.92 -22.68
C TYR A 274 -6.60 10.53 -22.84
N THR A 275 -6.86 10.09 -24.06
CA THR A 275 -7.21 8.68 -24.32
C THR A 275 -6.00 7.77 -24.13
N LEU A 276 -6.21 6.50 -23.80
CA LEU A 276 -5.11 5.53 -23.66
C LEU A 276 -4.32 5.35 -24.96
N ARG A 277 -4.98 5.53 -26.11
CA ARG A 277 -4.32 5.59 -27.42
C ARG A 277 -3.37 6.78 -27.52
N GLU A 278 -3.79 7.98 -27.11
CA GLU A 278 -2.94 9.18 -27.08
C GLU A 278 -1.77 9.03 -26.12
N LEU A 279 -1.99 8.47 -24.91
CA LEU A 279 -0.89 8.18 -23.98
C LEU A 279 0.20 7.32 -24.64
N ARG A 280 -0.18 6.22 -25.31
CA ARG A 280 0.73 5.31 -26.02
C ARG A 280 1.41 5.89 -27.27
N THR A 281 0.93 7.01 -27.80
CA THR A 281 1.40 7.57 -29.09
C THR A 281 2.07 8.93 -28.98
N ARG A 282 1.77 9.71 -27.94
CA ARG A 282 2.38 11.03 -27.68
C ARG A 282 3.60 10.97 -26.77
N PHE A 283 3.67 9.99 -25.87
CA PHE A 283 4.70 9.90 -24.83
C PHE A 283 5.59 8.67 -24.99
N ALA A 284 6.79 8.72 -24.41
CA ALA A 284 7.69 7.58 -24.40
C ALA A 284 7.20 6.48 -23.44
N THR A 285 7.16 5.24 -23.94
CA THR A 285 6.88 4.06 -23.10
C THR A 285 8.12 3.66 -22.30
N HIS A 286 7.93 3.45 -21.01
CA HIS A 286 8.95 3.03 -20.05
C HIS A 286 8.56 1.72 -19.37
N LYS A 287 9.56 0.89 -19.05
CA LYS A 287 9.43 -0.32 -18.23
C LYS A 287 10.04 -0.09 -16.86
N VAL A 288 9.33 -0.46 -15.80
CA VAL A 288 9.78 -0.39 -14.41
C VAL A 288 9.37 -1.67 -13.69
N THR A 289 10.34 -2.44 -13.20
CA THR A 289 10.06 -3.57 -12.31
C THR A 289 9.87 -3.02 -10.89
N ALA A 290 8.68 -3.20 -10.31
CA ALA A 290 8.36 -2.67 -8.98
C ALA A 290 7.53 -3.65 -8.15
N THR A 291 7.86 -3.71 -6.86
CA THR A 291 7.09 -4.41 -5.83
C THR A 291 5.96 -3.51 -5.34
N LEU A 292 4.74 -4.04 -5.31
CA LEU A 292 3.62 -3.42 -4.59
C LEU A 292 3.39 -4.20 -3.30
N GLN A 293 3.28 -3.48 -2.17
CA GLN A 293 2.97 -4.05 -0.86
C GLN A 293 1.73 -3.36 -0.26
N CYS A 294 0.80 -4.16 0.24
CA CYS A 294 -0.33 -3.67 1.04
C CYS A 294 0.15 -3.18 2.43
N ALA A 295 -0.40 -2.07 2.94
CA ALA A 295 -0.09 -1.56 4.28
C ALA A 295 -0.30 -2.60 5.38
N GLY A 296 -1.31 -3.46 5.20
CA GLY A 296 -1.67 -4.53 6.12
C GLY A 296 -1.05 -5.90 5.80
N ASN A 297 -0.03 -5.98 4.94
CA ASN A 297 0.77 -7.21 4.80
C ASN A 297 1.28 -7.62 6.18
N ARG A 298 1.13 -8.91 6.53
CA ARG A 298 1.41 -9.46 7.88
C ARG A 298 0.55 -8.89 9.03
N ARG A 299 -0.64 -8.30 8.76
CA ARG A 299 -1.60 -7.89 9.81
C ARG A 299 -1.91 -9.02 10.80
N ARG A 300 -2.01 -10.26 10.31
CA ARG A 300 -2.27 -11.45 11.12
C ARG A 300 -1.22 -11.62 12.23
N ASP A 301 0.05 -11.44 11.89
CA ASP A 301 1.16 -11.55 12.84
C ASP A 301 1.02 -10.52 13.98
N MET A 302 0.62 -9.29 13.67
CA MET A 302 0.36 -8.25 14.68
C MET A 302 -0.85 -8.60 15.56
N THR A 303 -1.92 -9.16 14.96
CA THR A 303 -3.08 -9.68 15.71
C THR A 303 -2.70 -10.82 16.65
N THR A 304 -1.82 -11.73 16.22
CA THR A 304 -1.40 -12.92 16.98
C THR A 304 -0.33 -12.62 18.03
N HIS A 305 0.49 -11.58 17.85
CA HIS A 305 1.65 -11.30 18.69
C HIS A 305 1.64 -9.91 19.38
N ALA A 306 0.49 -9.23 19.40
CA ALA A 306 0.27 -8.02 20.20
C ALA A 306 -1.18 -7.92 20.71
N ALA A 307 -2.11 -7.46 19.87
CA ALA A 307 -3.51 -7.30 20.21
C ALA A 307 -4.40 -7.30 18.95
N ARG A 308 -5.72 -7.46 19.11
CA ARG A 308 -6.69 -7.54 18.01
C ARG A 308 -6.62 -6.29 17.11
N THR A 309 -6.32 -6.50 15.83
CA THR A 309 -6.33 -5.44 14.82
C THR A 309 -7.60 -5.46 13.96
N ASN A 310 -7.96 -4.31 13.41
CA ASN A 310 -9.09 -4.13 12.50
C ASN A 310 -8.65 -4.30 11.04
N GLY A 311 -9.49 -4.97 10.24
CA GLY A 311 -9.29 -5.21 8.81
C GLY A 311 -8.79 -6.61 8.45
N LEU A 312 -8.57 -6.83 7.15
CA LEU A 312 -8.24 -8.12 6.55
C LEU A 312 -6.95 -8.74 7.14
N GLN A 313 -7.04 -9.98 7.61
CA GLN A 313 -5.98 -10.68 8.34
C GLN A 313 -4.98 -11.37 7.39
N TRP A 314 -4.30 -10.56 6.59
CA TRP A 314 -3.21 -11.00 5.72
C TRP A 314 -2.07 -11.64 6.51
N ALA A 315 -1.54 -12.74 6.01
CA ALA A 315 -0.21 -13.25 6.35
C ALA A 315 0.85 -12.49 5.51
N ALA A 316 1.99 -13.12 5.23
CA ALA A 316 3.08 -12.54 4.44
C ALA A 316 2.83 -12.45 2.92
N GLY A 317 1.61 -12.68 2.43
CA GLY A 317 1.28 -12.79 1.00
C GLY A 317 0.66 -11.55 0.35
N ALA A 318 0.54 -10.42 1.05
CA ALA A 318 -0.06 -9.18 0.52
C ALA A 318 0.99 -8.27 -0.16
N ILE A 319 1.86 -8.89 -0.96
CA ILE A 319 3.01 -8.29 -1.63
C ILE A 319 3.32 -9.09 -2.91
N SER A 320 3.67 -8.40 -3.98
CA SER A 320 4.08 -9.03 -5.25
C SER A 320 4.89 -8.07 -6.11
N THR A 321 5.66 -8.61 -7.06
CA THR A 321 6.55 -7.85 -7.94
C THR A 321 6.21 -8.11 -9.39
N ALA A 322 6.12 -7.06 -10.18
CA ALA A 322 5.83 -7.14 -11.62
C ALA A 322 6.71 -6.19 -12.42
N GLU A 323 6.92 -6.48 -13.70
CA GLU A 323 7.35 -5.48 -14.68
C GLU A 323 6.13 -4.69 -15.13
N TRP A 324 6.10 -3.39 -14.84
CA TRP A 324 5.06 -2.47 -15.26
C TRP A 324 5.53 -1.72 -16.50
N GLU A 325 4.65 -1.55 -17.48
CA GLU A 325 4.95 -0.84 -18.71
C GLU A 325 3.85 0.22 -18.97
N GLY A 326 4.31 1.44 -19.23
CA GLY A 326 3.48 2.64 -19.17
C GLY A 326 4.22 3.91 -19.59
N VAL A 327 3.58 5.06 -19.43
CA VAL A 327 4.20 6.39 -19.62
C VAL A 327 4.50 7.03 -18.27
N LEU A 328 5.54 7.87 -18.17
CA LEU A 328 5.89 8.52 -16.89
C LEU A 328 4.90 9.62 -16.55
N LEU A 329 4.32 9.59 -15.35
CA LEU A 329 3.32 10.57 -14.89
C LEU A 329 3.86 12.01 -14.99
N ARG A 330 5.12 12.24 -14.62
CA ARG A 330 5.78 13.56 -14.72
C ARG A 330 5.72 14.14 -16.15
N ASP A 331 5.80 13.31 -17.18
CA ASP A 331 5.90 13.75 -18.58
C ASP A 331 4.51 14.12 -19.11
N VAL A 332 3.47 13.38 -18.66
CA VAL A 332 2.07 13.72 -18.94
C VAL A 332 1.63 14.96 -18.14
N LEU A 333 2.07 15.14 -16.89
CA LEU A 333 1.83 16.36 -16.12
C LEU A 333 2.55 17.58 -16.70
N ALA A 334 3.75 17.42 -17.29
CA ALA A 334 4.43 18.48 -18.00
C ALA A 334 3.65 18.92 -19.25
N ASP A 335 3.25 17.98 -20.12
CA ASP A 335 2.40 18.27 -21.28
C ASP A 335 1.06 18.91 -20.87
N ALA A 336 0.41 18.40 -19.83
CA ALA A 336 -0.84 18.94 -19.28
C ALA A 336 -0.68 20.35 -18.69
N THR A 337 0.52 20.77 -18.30
CA THR A 337 0.79 22.12 -17.79
C THR A 337 1.53 22.98 -18.81
N CYS A 338 1.40 22.66 -20.10
CA CYS A 338 2.07 23.34 -21.21
C CYS A 338 3.61 23.45 -21.07
N ASN A 339 4.21 22.53 -20.31
CA ASN A 339 5.61 22.45 -19.86
C ASN A 339 6.04 23.52 -18.84
N GLU A 340 5.10 24.26 -18.24
CA GLU A 340 5.42 25.22 -17.18
C GLU A 340 5.75 24.53 -15.85
N MET A 341 5.08 23.41 -15.51
CA MET A 341 5.32 22.69 -14.26
C MET A 341 6.45 21.66 -14.38
N ASN A 342 7.34 21.66 -13.40
CA ASN A 342 8.36 20.63 -13.20
C ASN A 342 8.84 20.66 -11.73
N ILE A 343 9.72 19.74 -11.32
CA ILE A 343 10.17 19.65 -9.90
C ILE A 343 10.87 20.92 -9.36
N ALA A 344 11.39 21.80 -10.22
CA ALA A 344 11.95 23.10 -9.84
C ALA A 344 10.95 24.27 -9.93
N ASN A 345 9.80 24.07 -10.58
CA ASN A 345 8.72 25.06 -10.71
C ASN A 345 7.36 24.41 -10.42
N MET A 346 6.95 24.43 -9.14
CA MET A 346 5.68 23.86 -8.66
C MET A 346 4.84 24.98 -8.01
N PRO A 347 3.70 25.39 -8.61
CA PRO A 347 2.90 26.51 -8.11
C PRO A 347 2.36 26.23 -6.70
N PRO A 348 2.02 27.25 -5.90
CA PRO A 348 1.50 27.06 -4.54
C PRO A 348 0.28 26.13 -4.46
N SER A 349 -0.64 26.23 -5.43
CA SER A 349 -1.84 25.39 -5.59
C SER A 349 -1.55 23.95 -6.02
N ALA A 350 -0.28 23.52 -6.10
CA ALA A 350 0.10 22.16 -6.46
C ALA A 350 1.13 21.60 -5.46
N ARG A 351 0.68 20.73 -4.57
CA ARG A 351 1.47 20.03 -3.54
C ARG A 351 1.23 18.52 -3.55
N HIS A 352 0.07 18.10 -4.03
CA HIS A 352 -0.34 16.71 -4.17
C HIS A 352 -0.88 16.43 -5.57
N VAL A 353 -0.73 15.19 -5.99
CA VAL A 353 -1.40 14.64 -7.17
C VAL A 353 -2.43 13.65 -6.66
N HIS A 354 -3.70 13.98 -6.83
CA HIS A 354 -4.84 13.10 -6.56
C HIS A 354 -5.00 12.14 -7.74
N LEU A 355 -5.37 10.90 -7.46
CA LEU A 355 -5.54 9.81 -8.42
C LEU A 355 -6.88 9.14 -8.13
N VAL A 356 -7.77 9.03 -9.12
CA VAL A 356 -9.15 8.58 -8.94
C VAL A 356 -9.52 7.48 -9.94
N GLY A 357 -10.02 6.35 -9.43
CA GLY A 357 -10.51 5.21 -10.20
C GLY A 357 -11.97 5.34 -10.67
N LEU A 358 -12.37 4.47 -11.60
CA LEU A 358 -13.75 4.32 -12.07
C LEU A 358 -14.71 3.92 -10.94
N GLU A 359 -14.25 3.12 -9.98
CA GLU A 359 -14.99 2.64 -8.81
C GLU A 359 -14.98 3.62 -7.61
N ALA A 360 -14.75 4.91 -7.90
CA ALA A 360 -14.60 6.01 -6.93
C ALA A 360 -13.43 5.87 -5.92
N TYR A 361 -12.57 4.84 -6.03
CA TYR A 361 -11.38 4.77 -5.20
C TYR A 361 -10.44 5.93 -5.49
N ALA A 362 -10.06 6.69 -4.45
CA ALA A 362 -9.18 7.85 -4.58
C ALA A 362 -8.07 7.84 -3.54
N ALA A 363 -6.88 8.32 -3.93
CA ALA A 363 -5.73 8.53 -3.07
C ALA A 363 -4.85 9.66 -3.63
N SER A 364 -3.87 10.13 -2.85
CA SER A 364 -2.90 11.13 -3.32
C SER A 364 -1.45 10.77 -2.99
N ILE A 365 -0.54 11.25 -3.85
CA ILE A 365 0.91 11.27 -3.62
C ILE A 365 1.41 12.72 -3.55
N PRO A 366 2.49 13.03 -2.81
CA PRO A 366 3.13 14.34 -2.89
C PRO A 366 3.62 14.61 -4.32
N ILE A 367 3.44 15.84 -4.80
CA ILE A 367 3.80 16.22 -6.18
C ILE A 367 5.30 16.06 -6.46
N ALA A 368 6.14 16.24 -5.45
CA ALA A 368 7.58 15.95 -5.55
C ALA A 368 7.88 14.48 -5.91
N LYS A 369 7.04 13.52 -5.49
CA LYS A 369 7.17 12.09 -5.89
C LYS A 369 6.62 11.86 -7.31
N ALA A 370 5.57 12.57 -7.72
CA ALA A 370 5.07 12.51 -9.09
C ALA A 370 6.06 13.08 -10.12
N LEU A 371 6.79 14.14 -9.75
CA LEU A 371 7.72 14.87 -10.62
C LEU A 371 9.20 14.47 -10.46
N ASP A 372 9.58 13.66 -9.47
CA ASP A 372 10.97 13.18 -9.28
C ASP A 372 11.48 12.51 -10.59
N PRO A 373 12.52 13.04 -11.24
CA PRO A 373 13.10 12.44 -12.44
C PRO A 373 13.59 11.00 -12.21
N LEU A 374 13.97 10.68 -10.96
CA LEU A 374 14.36 9.35 -10.48
C LEU A 374 13.19 8.58 -9.84
N GLY A 375 11.96 9.10 -9.84
CA GLY A 375 10.83 8.59 -9.03
C GLY A 375 10.00 7.48 -9.68
N ASP A 376 10.12 7.30 -10.99
CA ASP A 376 9.52 6.21 -11.80
C ASP A 376 8.01 5.97 -11.63
N VAL A 377 7.24 7.02 -11.32
CA VAL A 377 5.77 6.94 -11.27
C VAL A 377 5.22 6.78 -12.68
N LEU A 378 4.49 5.69 -12.93
CA LEU A 378 3.92 5.36 -14.24
C LEU A 378 2.40 5.50 -14.26
N LEU A 379 1.88 5.92 -15.41
CA LEU A 379 0.55 5.53 -15.90
C LEU A 379 0.73 4.26 -16.75
N ALA A 380 0.52 3.10 -16.12
CA ALA A 380 0.79 1.79 -16.68
C ALA A 380 -0.45 1.16 -17.33
N PHE A 381 -0.23 0.49 -18.46
CA PHE A 381 -1.26 -0.22 -19.24
C PHE A 381 -0.86 -1.66 -19.62
N ARG A 382 0.40 -2.05 -19.34
CA ARG A 382 0.90 -3.43 -19.45
C ARG A 382 1.57 -3.88 -18.16
N MET A 383 1.55 -5.20 -17.92
CA MET A 383 2.08 -5.86 -16.72
C MET A 383 2.68 -7.23 -17.10
N ASN A 384 3.91 -7.49 -16.69
CA ASN A 384 4.71 -8.68 -17.04
C ASN A 384 4.76 -8.99 -18.56
N GLY A 385 4.72 -7.95 -19.40
CA GLY A 385 4.73 -8.07 -20.85
C GLY A 385 3.35 -8.28 -21.50
N GLU A 386 2.29 -8.48 -20.72
CA GLU A 386 0.88 -8.61 -21.18
C GLU A 386 0.08 -7.30 -20.98
N PRO A 387 -1.13 -7.15 -21.56
CA PRO A 387 -2.09 -6.15 -21.11
C PRO A 387 -2.39 -6.31 -19.60
N LEU A 388 -2.80 -5.23 -18.92
CA LEU A 388 -3.21 -5.32 -17.51
C LEU A 388 -4.35 -6.33 -17.31
N PRO A 389 -4.26 -7.28 -16.36
CA PRO A 389 -5.42 -8.05 -15.93
C PRO A 389 -6.48 -7.15 -15.29
N ARG A 390 -7.77 -7.47 -15.44
CA ARG A 390 -8.87 -6.65 -14.90
C ARG A 390 -8.75 -6.35 -13.41
N ASP A 391 -8.40 -7.33 -12.56
CA ASP A 391 -8.14 -7.14 -11.11
C ASP A 391 -6.99 -6.17 -10.79
N HIS A 392 -6.09 -5.91 -11.74
CA HIS A 392 -4.90 -5.10 -11.55
C HIS A 392 -5.01 -3.72 -12.20
N GLY A 393 -6.17 -3.36 -12.76
CA GLY A 393 -6.48 -2.00 -13.19
C GLY A 393 -6.63 -1.79 -14.69
N TYR A 394 -7.09 -2.80 -15.45
CA TYR A 394 -7.33 -2.66 -16.89
C TYR A 394 -8.30 -1.50 -17.22
N PRO A 395 -8.05 -0.67 -18.25
CA PRO A 395 -6.90 -0.72 -19.15
C PRO A 395 -5.74 0.20 -18.71
N LEU A 396 -5.92 1.01 -17.66
CA LEU A 396 -4.96 2.01 -17.18
C LEU A 396 -4.93 2.10 -15.64
N ARG A 397 -3.74 2.08 -15.05
CA ARG A 397 -3.51 2.32 -13.61
C ARG A 397 -2.39 3.32 -13.36
N ALA A 398 -2.35 3.88 -12.14
CA ALA A 398 -1.14 4.42 -11.57
C ALA A 398 -0.28 3.30 -10.94
N VAL A 399 1.05 3.42 -11.06
CA VAL A 399 2.05 2.65 -10.32
C VAL A 399 3.02 3.64 -9.67
N VAL A 400 3.19 3.55 -8.35
CA VAL A 400 4.02 4.45 -7.55
C VAL A 400 5.12 3.64 -6.84
N PRO A 401 6.28 3.41 -7.48
CA PRO A 401 7.34 2.56 -6.92
C PRO A 401 7.86 3.06 -5.57
N GLY A 402 8.11 2.17 -4.62
CA GLY A 402 8.60 2.53 -3.28
C GLY A 402 7.52 3.03 -2.30
N ASN A 403 6.31 3.33 -2.77
CA ASN A 403 5.18 3.71 -1.93
C ASN A 403 4.29 2.51 -1.59
N VAL A 404 3.42 2.68 -0.60
CA VAL A 404 2.37 1.73 -0.26
C VAL A 404 1.40 1.55 -1.42
N ALA A 405 0.98 0.32 -1.69
CA ALA A 405 0.19 -0.01 -2.87
C ALA A 405 -1.17 0.72 -2.96
N ALA A 406 -1.70 1.20 -1.83
CA ALA A 406 -2.91 2.03 -1.77
C ALA A 406 -2.81 3.30 -2.63
N ARG A 407 -1.60 3.86 -2.83
CA ARG A 407 -1.41 5.06 -3.67
C ARG A 407 -1.24 4.73 -5.16
N SER A 408 -1.11 3.44 -5.52
CA SER A 408 -1.06 2.97 -6.91
C SER A 408 -2.47 2.67 -7.42
N VAL A 409 -3.29 3.71 -7.56
CA VAL A 409 -4.72 3.64 -7.93
C VAL A 409 -4.93 2.87 -9.24
N LYS A 410 -5.97 2.03 -9.28
CA LYS A 410 -6.36 1.19 -10.42
C LYS A 410 -7.49 1.85 -11.23
N TRP A 411 -7.71 1.37 -12.45
CA TRP A 411 -8.87 1.76 -13.27
C TRP A 411 -9.02 3.30 -13.42
N LEU A 412 -7.89 3.97 -13.68
CA LEU A 412 -7.71 5.40 -13.46
C LEU A 412 -8.53 6.25 -14.46
N ARG A 413 -9.39 7.14 -13.95
CA ARG A 413 -10.24 8.07 -14.74
C ARG A 413 -9.92 9.55 -14.58
N ARG A 414 -9.41 9.98 -13.42
CA ARG A 414 -9.05 11.39 -13.15
C ARG A 414 -7.76 11.49 -12.38
N ILE A 415 -6.99 12.52 -12.71
CA ILE A 415 -5.83 13.03 -11.98
C ILE A 415 -6.12 14.50 -11.69
N ALA A 416 -5.86 14.96 -10.47
CA ALA A 416 -6.02 16.37 -10.13
C ALA A 416 -4.81 16.90 -9.35
N LEU A 417 -4.45 18.16 -9.62
CA LEU A 417 -3.39 18.87 -8.92
C LEU A 417 -4.00 19.79 -7.87
N SER A 418 -3.58 19.62 -6.61
CA SER A 418 -4.13 20.36 -5.46
C SER A 418 -3.03 20.66 -4.44
N ASP A 419 -3.24 21.70 -3.64
CA ASP A 419 -2.47 22.08 -2.46
C ASP A 419 -2.65 21.15 -1.25
N GLU A 420 -3.76 20.42 -1.17
CA GLU A 420 -4.11 19.51 -0.07
C GLU A 420 -4.05 18.03 -0.46
N GLU A 421 -3.98 17.14 0.53
CA GLU A 421 -4.15 15.70 0.30
C GLU A 421 -5.56 15.38 -0.23
N SER A 422 -5.71 14.24 -0.92
CA SER A 422 -7.02 13.76 -1.35
C SER A 422 -7.99 13.69 -0.16
N PRO A 423 -9.22 14.24 -0.27
CA PRO A 423 -10.19 14.22 0.81
C PRO A 423 -10.78 12.82 1.06
N SER A 424 -10.43 11.82 0.24
CA SER A 424 -10.99 10.47 0.32
C SER A 424 -10.78 9.81 1.69
N GLN A 425 -11.73 8.98 2.08
CA GLN A 425 -11.60 8.17 3.30
C GLN A 425 -10.31 7.33 3.34
N TRP A 426 -9.79 6.86 2.21
CA TRP A 426 -8.58 6.04 2.15
C TRP A 426 -7.26 6.85 2.22
N GLN A 427 -7.35 8.18 2.15
CA GLN A 427 -6.23 9.08 2.41
C GLN A 427 -6.32 9.69 3.82
N ARG A 428 -7.51 10.19 4.21
CA ARG A 428 -7.73 10.89 5.48
C ARG A 428 -8.06 9.98 6.67
N ARG A 429 -8.77 8.87 6.44
CA ARG A 429 -9.42 8.01 7.48
C ARG A 429 -9.09 6.50 7.35
N ASP A 430 -8.07 6.14 6.56
CA ASP A 430 -7.42 4.82 6.58
C ASP A 430 -5.96 4.95 6.08
N TYR A 431 -5.21 3.84 6.07
CA TYR A 431 -3.83 3.79 5.61
C TYR A 431 -2.92 4.80 6.34
N LYS A 432 -3.15 4.93 7.65
CA LYS A 432 -2.29 5.60 8.65
C LYS A 432 -1.79 4.57 9.68
N ALA A 433 -0.82 4.94 10.49
CA ALA A 433 -0.31 4.16 11.61
C ALA A 433 -0.21 5.08 12.85
N PHE A 434 -0.51 4.52 14.02
CA PHE A 434 -0.84 5.25 15.24
C PHE A 434 0.00 4.78 16.42
N CYS A 435 -0.05 5.49 17.55
CA CYS A 435 0.62 5.05 18.77
C CYS A 435 -0.05 3.77 19.32
N PRO A 436 0.71 2.78 19.87
CA PRO A 436 0.11 1.61 20.52
C PRO A 436 -0.91 1.92 21.63
N GLY A 437 -0.78 3.08 22.28
CA GLY A 437 -1.68 3.53 23.35
C GLY A 437 -2.87 4.38 22.90
N GLU A 438 -3.07 4.61 21.60
CA GLU A 438 -4.08 5.55 21.07
C GLU A 438 -5.52 5.03 21.09
N GLY A 439 -5.71 3.72 21.35
CA GLY A 439 -7.03 3.11 21.51
C GLY A 439 -7.73 2.71 20.20
N PRO A 440 -9.06 2.48 20.24
CA PRO A 440 -9.83 2.02 19.09
C PRO A 440 -10.19 3.14 18.11
N GLU A 441 -10.26 4.38 18.59
CA GLU A 441 -10.71 5.58 17.88
C GLU A 441 -9.58 6.63 17.87
N PRO A 442 -8.53 6.42 17.05
CA PRO A 442 -7.36 7.29 17.01
C PRO A 442 -7.68 8.66 16.38
N ASP A 443 -6.84 9.66 16.68
CA ASP A 443 -6.93 10.96 16.00
C ASP A 443 -6.34 10.82 14.60
N TRP A 444 -7.23 10.63 13.63
CA TRP A 444 -6.88 10.48 12.23
C TRP A 444 -6.09 11.64 11.63
N ASP A 445 -6.14 12.85 12.20
CA ASP A 445 -5.40 14.01 11.71
C ASP A 445 -4.06 14.22 12.46
N SER A 446 -3.82 13.50 13.57
CA SER A 446 -2.52 13.47 14.26
C SER A 446 -1.41 12.74 13.48
N ALA A 447 -1.78 11.78 12.63
CA ALA A 447 -0.85 10.92 11.90
C ALA A 447 -0.78 11.28 10.40
N PRO A 448 0.38 11.13 9.74
CA PRO A 448 0.49 11.28 8.30
C PRO A 448 -0.13 10.08 7.55
N ALA A 449 -0.62 10.31 6.33
CA ALA A 449 -0.94 9.23 5.41
C ALA A 449 0.32 8.41 5.09
N ILE A 450 0.23 7.07 5.14
CA ILE A 450 1.36 6.21 4.74
C ILE A 450 1.67 6.48 3.27
N GLN A 451 2.93 6.84 3.00
CA GLN A 451 3.46 7.07 1.65
C GLN A 451 4.53 6.03 1.33
N GLU A 452 5.77 6.23 1.75
CA GLU A 452 6.81 5.20 1.62
C GLU A 452 6.62 4.03 2.60
N MET A 453 7.07 2.84 2.20
CA MET A 453 7.12 1.68 3.11
C MET A 453 8.41 1.65 3.95
N PRO A 454 8.34 1.25 5.24
CA PRO A 454 9.53 0.89 6.02
C PRO A 454 10.10 -0.46 5.57
N VAL A 455 11.31 -0.78 6.03
CA VAL A 455 11.96 -2.08 5.76
C VAL A 455 11.15 -3.26 6.35
N THR A 456 11.03 -4.34 5.59
CA THR A 456 10.32 -5.57 5.98
C THR A 456 10.99 -6.82 5.40
N SER A 457 10.69 -7.97 6.00
CA SER A 457 11.02 -9.29 5.47
C SER A 457 10.05 -10.35 5.99
N ALA A 458 10.00 -11.48 5.28
CA ALA A 458 9.30 -12.68 5.68
C ALA A 458 10.02 -13.95 5.18
N ILE A 459 9.76 -15.06 5.85
CA ILE A 459 10.15 -16.41 5.44
C ILE A 459 8.97 -16.98 4.64
N THR A 460 9.19 -17.47 3.42
CA THR A 460 8.12 -17.96 2.53
C THR A 460 8.18 -19.46 2.30
N ALA A 461 9.34 -20.08 2.53
CA ALA A 461 9.47 -21.53 2.68
C ALA A 461 10.62 -21.84 3.64
N ALA A 462 10.48 -22.92 4.42
CA ALA A 462 11.52 -23.42 5.30
C ALA A 462 11.40 -24.93 5.49
N GLY A 463 12.50 -25.57 5.88
CA GLY A 463 12.55 -26.98 6.24
C GLY A 463 13.80 -27.29 7.06
N VAL A 464 13.70 -28.31 7.90
CA VAL A 464 14.82 -28.86 8.67
C VAL A 464 15.21 -30.21 8.08
N GLU A 465 16.48 -30.39 7.77
CA GLU A 465 17.05 -31.67 7.36
C GLU A 465 17.70 -32.31 8.58
N SER A 466 16.94 -33.20 9.22
CA SER A 466 17.34 -34.07 10.32
C SER A 466 17.83 -35.42 9.74
N PRO A 467 19.14 -35.65 9.53
CA PRO A 467 19.64 -36.94 9.05
C PRO A 467 19.38 -38.02 10.12
N GLY A 468 18.56 -39.01 9.77
CA GLY A 468 17.89 -39.93 10.71
C GLY A 468 18.71 -40.46 11.89
N GLY A 469 18.01 -40.61 13.03
CA GLY A 469 18.53 -40.89 14.38
C GLY A 469 19.40 -42.14 14.53
N ALA A 470 20.64 -42.03 14.07
CA ALA A 470 21.74 -42.98 14.28
C ALA A 470 23.12 -42.37 13.91
N THR A 471 23.15 -41.37 13.03
CA THR A 471 24.38 -40.98 12.31
C THR A 471 25.18 -39.82 12.88
N GLY A 472 24.71 -39.17 13.96
CA GLY A 472 25.45 -38.11 14.67
C GLY A 472 25.77 -36.85 13.85
N ARG A 473 25.05 -36.61 12.74
CA ARG A 473 25.20 -35.41 11.90
C ARG A 473 24.31 -34.27 12.38
N GLU A 474 24.89 -33.07 12.45
CA GLU A 474 24.19 -31.82 12.78
C GLU A 474 22.97 -31.58 11.87
N GLY A 475 21.86 -31.14 12.46
CA GLY A 475 20.67 -30.73 11.73
C GLY A 475 20.92 -29.45 10.92
N ARG A 476 20.41 -29.40 9.69
CA ARG A 476 20.56 -28.24 8.79
C ARG A 476 19.21 -27.58 8.55
N VAL A 477 19.20 -26.25 8.51
CA VAL A 477 18.05 -25.45 8.08
C VAL A 477 18.24 -25.05 6.63
N LYS A 478 17.19 -25.19 5.83
CA LYS A 478 17.01 -24.49 4.55
C LYS A 478 15.84 -23.53 4.70
N ALA A 479 16.07 -22.25 4.40
CA ALA A 479 15.05 -21.22 4.47
C ALA A 479 15.21 -20.21 3.33
N GLU A 480 14.10 -19.66 2.86
CA GLU A 480 14.08 -18.63 1.82
C GLU A 480 12.88 -17.70 1.98
N GLY A 481 12.96 -16.52 1.39
CA GLY A 481 11.92 -15.51 1.48
C GLY A 481 12.24 -14.23 0.73
N TYR A 482 11.52 -13.16 1.10
CA TYR A 482 11.73 -11.81 0.57
C TYR A 482 12.14 -10.83 1.68
N ALA A 483 12.77 -9.75 1.26
CA ALA A 483 12.95 -8.52 2.01
C ALA A 483 12.72 -7.31 1.08
N TYR A 484 12.23 -6.20 1.61
CA TYR A 484 11.89 -5.00 0.83
C TYR A 484 11.98 -3.74 1.71
N SER A 485 12.27 -2.58 1.12
CA SER A 485 12.11 -1.27 1.76
C SER A 485 11.54 -0.28 0.74
N GLY A 486 10.79 0.70 1.21
CA GLY A 486 10.20 1.74 0.37
C GLY A 486 11.21 2.80 -0.09
N GLY A 487 10.70 3.86 -0.74
CA GLY A 487 11.51 4.99 -1.23
C GLY A 487 12.53 4.68 -2.33
N GLY A 488 12.74 3.39 -2.64
CA GLY A 488 13.77 2.91 -3.57
C GLY A 488 15.08 2.51 -2.88
N ARG A 489 15.06 2.29 -1.55
CA ARG A 489 16.22 1.88 -0.73
C ARG A 489 16.57 0.41 -0.94
N GLU A 490 17.81 0.09 -1.32
CA GLU A 490 18.23 -1.31 -1.47
C GLU A 490 18.30 -2.03 -0.12
N VAL A 491 17.87 -3.30 -0.06
CA VAL A 491 18.13 -4.18 1.08
C VAL A 491 19.58 -4.68 0.99
N VAL A 492 20.43 -4.22 1.90
CA VAL A 492 21.87 -4.51 1.92
C VAL A 492 22.24 -5.74 2.77
N ARG A 493 21.34 -6.17 3.67
CA ARG A 493 21.51 -7.41 4.44
C ARG A 493 20.18 -8.01 4.86
N VAL A 494 20.12 -9.34 4.89
CA VAL A 494 19.10 -10.11 5.61
C VAL A 494 19.83 -11.00 6.62
N ASP A 495 19.40 -10.94 7.88
CA ASP A 495 19.92 -11.74 8.98
C ASP A 495 18.89 -12.81 9.35
N VAL A 496 19.32 -14.07 9.41
CA VAL A 496 18.52 -15.23 9.82
C VAL A 496 19.06 -15.79 11.14
N SER A 497 18.16 -16.12 12.06
CA SER A 497 18.41 -16.82 13.32
C SER A 497 17.67 -18.16 13.30
N THR A 498 18.28 -19.16 13.96
CA THR A 498 17.71 -20.51 14.15
C THR A 498 17.40 -20.83 15.62
N ASP A 499 17.56 -19.85 16.52
CA ASP A 499 17.45 -19.97 17.98
C ASP A 499 16.43 -19.02 18.62
N GLY A 500 15.49 -18.49 17.82
CA GLY A 500 14.48 -17.53 18.28
C GLY A 500 14.93 -16.07 18.33
N GLY A 501 16.13 -15.75 17.82
CA GLY A 501 16.65 -14.37 17.68
C GLY A 501 17.90 -14.06 18.51
N ARG A 502 18.52 -15.06 19.14
CA ARG A 502 19.70 -14.88 20.01
C ARG A 502 20.99 -14.74 19.20
N THR A 503 21.21 -15.62 18.23
CA THR A 503 22.36 -15.60 17.32
C THR A 503 21.91 -15.51 15.86
N TRP A 504 22.76 -14.92 15.02
CA TRP A 504 22.40 -14.51 13.66
C TRP A 504 23.48 -14.90 12.66
N LYS A 505 23.05 -15.26 11.44
CA LYS A 505 23.88 -15.45 10.25
C LYS A 505 23.30 -14.62 9.10
N ALA A 506 24.15 -14.08 8.24
CA ALA A 506 23.69 -13.40 7.04
C ALA A 506 23.15 -14.44 6.03
N ALA A 507 22.02 -14.15 5.39
CA ALA A 507 21.50 -14.89 4.26
C ALA A 507 22.20 -14.46 2.94
N GLU A 508 22.21 -15.36 1.97
CA GLU A 508 22.52 -15.02 0.57
C GLU A 508 21.40 -14.13 0.03
N LEU A 509 21.75 -12.94 -0.49
CA LEU A 509 20.83 -12.11 -1.26
C LEU A 509 20.91 -12.51 -2.73
N ILE A 510 19.78 -12.92 -3.32
CA ILE A 510 19.75 -13.38 -4.70
C ILE A 510 19.99 -12.17 -5.62
N ALA A 511 20.87 -12.35 -6.62
CA ALA A 511 21.31 -11.31 -7.56
C ALA A 511 20.25 -10.96 -8.64
N ASP A 512 18.99 -10.87 -8.23
CA ASP A 512 17.88 -10.44 -9.07
C ASP A 512 18.04 -8.99 -9.53
N LYS A 513 17.58 -8.70 -10.76
CA LYS A 513 17.69 -7.39 -11.41
C LYS A 513 16.35 -6.96 -11.98
N GLY A 514 15.80 -5.88 -11.43
CA GLY A 514 14.68 -5.15 -12.02
C GLY A 514 15.15 -4.02 -12.95
N VAL A 515 14.23 -3.49 -13.74
CA VAL A 515 14.40 -2.26 -14.54
C VAL A 515 13.89 -1.06 -13.73
N GLY A 516 14.65 0.04 -13.68
CA GLY A 516 14.26 1.26 -12.95
C GLY A 516 15.47 2.08 -12.54
N LYS A 517 15.23 3.22 -11.88
CA LYS A 517 16.26 4.20 -11.46
C LYS A 517 16.68 4.09 -9.98
N LYS A 518 15.90 3.37 -9.14
CA LYS A 518 16.21 3.06 -7.73
C LYS A 518 15.82 1.60 -7.43
N ALA A 519 16.07 1.11 -6.21
CA ALA A 519 15.74 -0.27 -5.83
C ALA A 519 14.23 -0.44 -5.53
N TRP A 520 13.43 -0.54 -6.58
CA TRP A 520 11.96 -0.66 -6.52
C TRP A 520 11.45 -2.08 -6.27
N CYS A 521 12.33 -3.08 -6.32
CA CYS A 521 12.00 -4.48 -6.15
C CYS A 521 12.39 -5.01 -4.78
N TRP A 522 11.68 -6.03 -4.31
CA TRP A 522 12.16 -6.90 -3.25
C TRP A 522 13.52 -7.54 -3.60
N LYS A 523 14.29 -7.89 -2.57
CA LYS A 523 15.36 -8.86 -2.66
C LYS A 523 14.83 -10.20 -2.15
N ARG A 524 14.88 -11.23 -3.00
CA ARG A 524 14.75 -12.61 -2.52
C ARG A 524 16.04 -13.00 -1.81
N TRP A 525 15.93 -13.82 -0.78
CA TRP A 525 17.07 -14.30 0.01
C TRP A 525 16.98 -15.80 0.26
N ARG A 526 18.13 -16.41 0.53
CA ARG A 526 18.28 -17.83 0.86
C ARG A 526 19.26 -18.02 2.03
N TYR A 527 18.93 -18.93 2.93
CA TYR A 527 19.83 -19.41 3.97
C TYR A 527 19.89 -20.94 3.90
N GLU A 528 21.11 -21.49 3.85
CA GLU A 528 21.38 -22.88 4.21
C GLU A 528 22.53 -22.91 5.22
N GLY A 529 22.31 -23.57 6.36
CA GLY A 529 23.31 -23.64 7.42
C GLY A 529 22.88 -24.55 8.57
N PRO A 530 23.73 -24.72 9.59
CA PRO A 530 23.38 -25.53 10.76
C PRO A 530 22.26 -24.86 11.58
N VAL A 531 21.54 -25.68 12.34
CA VAL A 531 20.78 -25.23 13.52
C VAL A 531 21.77 -24.70 14.56
N ALA A 532 21.35 -23.76 15.39
CA ALA A 532 22.13 -23.29 16.54
C ALA A 532 22.36 -24.42 17.57
N ASP A 533 23.03 -24.10 18.68
CA ASP A 533 23.22 -25.01 19.83
C ASP A 533 23.75 -26.41 19.39
N GLU A 534 24.87 -26.39 18.66
CA GLU A 534 25.58 -27.58 18.12
C GLU A 534 24.75 -28.42 17.12
N GLY A 535 23.87 -27.78 16.34
CA GLY A 535 23.08 -28.48 15.32
C GLY A 535 21.98 -29.37 15.89
N LYS A 536 21.66 -29.22 17.18
CA LYS A 536 20.67 -30.05 17.88
C LYS A 536 19.26 -29.51 17.63
N VAL A 537 18.49 -30.26 16.85
CA VAL A 537 17.04 -30.07 16.74
C VAL A 537 16.41 -30.58 18.04
N GLY A 538 15.69 -29.71 18.76
CA GLY A 538 14.93 -30.13 19.95
C GLY A 538 13.64 -30.87 19.56
N GLU A 539 12.95 -31.45 20.54
CA GLU A 539 11.64 -32.11 20.31
C GLU A 539 10.60 -31.11 19.76
N ASP A 540 10.66 -29.84 20.18
CA ASP A 540 9.91 -28.71 19.61
C ASP A 540 10.24 -28.45 18.12
N GLY A 541 11.41 -28.86 17.62
CA GLY A 541 11.94 -28.44 16.33
C GLY A 541 12.76 -27.14 16.41
N VAL A 542 12.62 -26.26 15.41
CA VAL A 542 13.48 -25.08 15.20
C VAL A 542 12.66 -23.79 15.09
N ARG A 543 13.10 -22.74 15.81
CA ARG A 543 12.45 -21.42 15.86
C ARG A 543 13.21 -20.43 14.97
N LEU A 544 12.81 -20.35 13.71
CA LEU A 544 13.42 -19.49 12.70
C LEU A 544 12.95 -18.04 12.85
N VAL A 545 13.88 -17.09 12.74
CA VAL A 545 13.58 -15.65 12.76
C VAL A 545 14.35 -14.95 11.65
N VAL A 546 13.70 -14.00 10.96
CA VAL A 546 14.35 -13.17 9.94
C VAL A 546 14.12 -11.67 10.17
N LYS A 547 15.16 -10.88 9.88
CA LYS A 547 15.13 -9.42 9.82
C LYS A 547 16.01 -8.89 8.68
N ALA A 548 15.61 -7.78 8.08
CA ALA A 548 16.34 -7.10 7.01
C ALA A 548 16.93 -5.75 7.49
N THR A 549 17.94 -5.28 6.77
CA THR A 549 18.54 -3.94 6.90
C THR A 549 18.65 -3.31 5.52
N ASP A 550 18.18 -2.06 5.37
CA ASP A 550 18.30 -1.30 4.12
C ASP A 550 19.56 -0.41 4.05
N GLU A 551 19.82 0.20 2.90
CA GLU A 551 21.00 1.03 2.64
C GLU A 551 21.14 2.25 3.56
N ALA A 552 20.03 2.72 4.14
CA ALA A 552 19.99 3.78 5.14
C ALA A 552 20.13 3.23 6.58
N TYR A 553 20.42 1.93 6.72
CA TYR A 553 20.55 1.18 7.96
C TYR A 553 19.27 1.14 8.83
N ASN A 554 18.09 1.35 8.24
CA ASN A 554 16.85 1.03 8.92
C ASN A 554 16.79 -0.49 9.16
N THR A 555 16.26 -0.90 10.31
CA THR A 555 16.07 -2.31 10.68
C THR A 555 14.63 -2.54 11.15
N GLN A 556 14.16 -3.77 11.00
CA GLN A 556 12.89 -4.20 11.57
C GLN A 556 12.95 -4.24 13.12
N PRO A 557 11.86 -3.88 13.81
CA PRO A 557 11.74 -3.98 15.27
C PRO A 557 11.54 -5.44 15.72
N GLU A 558 11.80 -5.72 16.99
CA GLU A 558 11.76 -7.09 17.52
C GLU A 558 10.34 -7.63 17.72
N SER A 559 9.46 -6.88 18.41
CA SER A 559 8.09 -7.29 18.74
C SER A 559 7.05 -6.42 18.04
N HIS A 560 5.91 -7.01 17.67
CA HIS A 560 4.75 -6.29 17.15
C HIS A 560 4.11 -5.37 18.20
N GLU A 561 4.28 -5.64 19.50
CA GLU A 561 3.79 -4.79 20.59
C GLU A 561 4.35 -3.36 20.48
N SER A 562 5.65 -3.25 20.14
CA SER A 562 6.36 -1.96 20.00
C SER A 562 5.90 -1.10 18.81
N ILE A 563 5.14 -1.68 17.88
CA ILE A 563 4.61 -1.02 16.67
C ILE A 563 3.11 -1.28 16.48
N TYR A 564 2.42 -1.73 17.54
CA TYR A 564 1.00 -2.05 17.48
C TYR A 564 0.19 -0.79 17.13
N ASN A 565 -0.81 -0.97 16.27
CA ASN A 565 -1.79 0.06 15.95
C ASN A 565 -3.12 -0.61 15.61
N VAL A 566 -4.24 0.02 15.95
CA VAL A 566 -5.59 -0.59 15.77
C VAL A 566 -5.87 -1.01 14.32
N ARG A 567 -5.32 -0.31 13.32
CA ARG A 567 -5.49 -0.67 11.89
C ARG A 567 -4.61 -1.83 11.44
N GLY A 568 -3.70 -2.36 12.27
CA GLY A 568 -2.79 -3.46 11.91
C GLY A 568 -1.93 -3.17 10.68
N ASN A 569 -1.60 -1.89 10.46
CA ASN A 569 -0.77 -1.44 9.35
C ASN A 569 0.72 -1.52 9.73
N LEU A 570 1.59 -1.61 8.73
CA LEU A 570 3.06 -1.61 8.88
C LEU A 570 3.58 -2.71 9.83
N ALA A 571 2.99 -3.91 9.77
CA ALA A 571 3.37 -5.07 10.59
C ALA A 571 4.75 -5.64 10.19
N THR A 572 5.82 -4.90 10.50
CA THR A 572 7.19 -5.19 10.05
C THR A 572 8.11 -5.78 11.11
N ALA A 573 7.62 -6.12 12.31
CA ALA A 573 8.45 -6.80 13.31
C ALA A 573 9.01 -8.14 12.79
N TRP A 574 10.11 -8.64 13.38
CA TRP A 574 10.82 -9.84 12.87
C TRP A 574 9.85 -11.01 12.62
N HIS A 575 9.89 -11.58 11.40
CA HIS A 575 9.02 -12.70 11.05
C HIS A 575 9.56 -13.98 11.68
N ARG A 576 8.69 -14.71 12.38
CA ARG A 576 9.02 -15.90 13.18
C ARG A 576 8.28 -17.11 12.60
N VAL A 577 9.00 -18.20 12.32
CA VAL A 577 8.42 -19.45 11.83
C VAL A 577 8.91 -20.60 12.70
N HIS A 578 7.97 -21.44 13.12
CA HIS A 578 8.24 -22.70 13.80
C HIS A 578 8.31 -23.80 12.73
N VAL A 579 9.35 -24.63 12.76
CA VAL A 579 9.46 -25.81 11.87
C VAL A 579 9.70 -27.02 12.75
N ALA A 580 8.75 -27.97 12.74
CA ALA A 580 8.84 -29.17 13.59
C ALA A 580 9.97 -30.11 13.14
N ALA A 581 10.48 -30.94 14.06
CA ALA A 581 11.70 -31.74 13.85
C ALA A 581 11.65 -32.71 12.66
N ASP A 582 10.45 -33.24 12.34
CA ASP A 582 10.17 -34.15 11.23
C ASP A 582 9.53 -33.45 10.00
N GLU A 583 9.26 -32.14 10.06
CA GLU A 583 8.51 -31.42 9.02
C GLU A 583 9.42 -31.02 7.82
N THR A 584 9.75 -32.01 7.01
CA THR A 584 10.14 -31.75 5.62
C THR A 584 8.89 -31.32 4.83
N GLN A 585 8.62 -30.01 4.76
CA GLN A 585 7.49 -29.51 3.96
C GLN A 585 7.56 -30.03 2.51
N PRO A 586 6.41 -30.43 1.91
CA PRO A 586 6.40 -31.14 0.64
C PRO A 586 6.99 -30.29 -0.49
N SER A 587 8.21 -30.66 -0.88
CA SER A 587 9.13 -29.97 -1.78
C SER A 587 9.83 -28.72 -1.21
N TRP A 588 11.14 -28.82 -1.01
CA TRP A 588 12.09 -27.71 -0.90
C TRP A 588 12.33 -27.03 -2.27
N ARG A 589 11.26 -26.93 -3.08
CA ARG A 589 11.21 -26.73 -4.55
C ARG A 589 11.90 -27.84 -5.35
N ARG A 590 11.14 -28.50 -6.26
CA ARG A 590 11.73 -29.41 -7.26
C ARG A 590 12.57 -28.61 -8.26
N GLY A 591 13.88 -28.61 -8.10
CA GLY A 591 14.82 -28.12 -9.12
C GLY A 591 14.98 -29.13 -10.26
N GLY A 592 14.97 -28.65 -11.51
CA GLY A 592 15.24 -29.48 -12.69
C GLY A 592 14.39 -29.07 -13.89
N ALA A 593 15.00 -28.40 -14.87
CA ALA A 593 14.35 -28.13 -16.15
C ALA A 593 14.36 -29.40 -17.01
N THR A 594 13.21 -30.04 -17.18
CA THR A 594 12.99 -31.06 -18.21
C THR A 594 11.94 -30.56 -19.18
N HIS A 595 12.37 -30.07 -20.34
CA HIS A 595 11.47 -29.90 -21.48
C HIS A 595 10.88 -31.27 -21.84
N PRO A 596 9.55 -31.42 -21.91
CA PRO A 596 8.96 -32.52 -22.65
C PRO A 596 9.34 -32.32 -24.12
N HIS A 597 10.12 -33.23 -24.69
CA HIS A 597 10.24 -33.28 -26.14
C HIS A 597 8.86 -33.55 -26.72
N LEU A 598 8.39 -32.69 -27.63
CA LEU A 598 7.25 -32.97 -28.49
C LEU A 598 7.63 -34.09 -29.47
N GLY A 599 7.53 -35.32 -29.00
CA GLY A 599 7.64 -36.52 -29.83
C GLY A 599 6.48 -36.54 -30.82
N ARG A 600 6.81 -36.59 -32.11
CA ARG A 600 5.81 -36.77 -33.17
C ARG A 600 5.19 -38.17 -33.10
N GLN A 601 3.87 -38.23 -33.00
CA GLN A 601 3.03 -39.06 -33.87
C GLN A 601 1.85 -38.21 -34.34
#